data_AF-A0A2S9FKJ9-F1
#
_entry.id   AF-A0A2S9FKJ9-F1
#
_cell.length_a   1.000
_cell.length_b   1.000
_cell.length_c   1.000
_cell.angle_alpha   90.00
_cell.angle_beta   90.00
_cell.angle_gamma   90.00
#
_symmetry.space_group_name_H-M   'P 1'
#
loop_
_entity.id
_entity.type
_entity.pdbx_description
1 polymer ?
#
loop_
_entity_poly.entity_id
_entity_poly.type
_entity_poly.pdbx_seq_one_letter_code
_entity_poly.pdbx_strand_id
1 'polypeptide(L)'
;ANNPAEVPARFEALAALGGLDRAALHSQLAAAIQVVLHVARDRAGQRRLSEIGLLQRADDGRVRVLPCWHHDLGFGCGADDLRALVRARSRS
;
A
#
# COMPACT_ATOMS: atom_id res chain seq x y z
N ALA A 1 4.61 -14.84 -2.35
CA ALA A 1 3.77 -15.07 -1.15
C ALA A 1 3.83 -13.90 -0.13
N ASN A 2 3.92 -12.64 -0.56
CA ASN A 2 3.79 -11.44 0.27
C ASN A 2 3.46 -10.26 -0.66
N ASN A 3 2.32 -10.31 -1.34
CA ASN A 3 1.95 -9.26 -2.29
C ASN A 3 1.37 -8.05 -1.53
N PRO A 4 1.79 -6.80 -1.80
CA PRO A 4 1.13 -5.60 -1.28
C PRO A 4 -0.39 -5.59 -1.42
N ALA A 5 -0.92 -6.13 -2.52
CA ALA A 5 -2.35 -6.22 -2.78
C ALA A 5 -3.12 -7.06 -1.74
N GLU A 6 -2.44 -7.93 -1.00
CA GLU A 6 -3.03 -8.74 0.07
C GLU A 6 -3.10 -8.01 1.42
N VAL A 7 -2.46 -6.83 1.54
CA VAL A 7 -2.44 -6.04 2.79
C VAL A 7 -3.85 -5.67 3.25
N PRO A 8 -4.75 -5.12 2.41
CA PRO A 8 -6.12 -4.80 2.83
C PRO A 8 -6.89 -6.02 3.36
N ALA A 9 -6.77 -7.16 2.69
CA ALA A 9 -7.46 -8.39 3.09
C ALA A 9 -7.00 -8.90 4.47
N ARG A 10 -5.71 -8.78 4.80
CA ARG A 10 -5.19 -9.15 6.13
C ARG A 10 -5.72 -8.22 7.22
N PHE A 11 -5.79 -6.92 6.95
CA PHE A 11 -6.38 -5.97 7.88
C PHE A 11 -7.88 -6.24 8.11
N GLU A 12 -8.62 -6.62 7.06
CA GLU A 12 -10.02 -7.04 7.19
C GLU A 12 -10.18 -8.26 8.11
N ALA A 13 -9.29 -9.26 7.97
CA ALA A 13 -9.30 -10.44 8.83
C ALA A 13 -9.01 -10.08 10.31
N LEU A 14 -8.08 -9.15 10.57
CA LEU A 14 -7.79 -8.68 11.93
C LEU A 14 -8.95 -7.86 12.52
N ALA A 15 -9.59 -7.00 11.73
CA ALA A 15 -10.75 -6.22 12.15
C ALA A 15 -11.94 -7.11 12.52
N ALA A 16 -12.18 -8.18 11.75
CA ALA A 16 -13.23 -9.16 12.06
C ALA A 16 -13.01 -9.84 13.41
N LEU A 17 -11.75 -10.14 13.78
CA LEU A 17 -11.40 -10.68 15.09
C LEU A 17 -11.59 -9.65 16.22
N GLY A 18 -11.45 -8.36 15.92
CA GLY A 18 -11.57 -7.25 16.87
C GLY A 18 -12.95 -6.60 16.97
N GLY A 19 -13.95 -7.07 16.20
CA GLY A 19 -15.30 -6.48 16.18
C GLY A 19 -15.40 -5.11 15.51
N LEU A 20 -14.41 -4.72 14.70
CA LEU A 20 -14.39 -3.45 13.97
C LEU A 20 -15.14 -3.59 12.64
N ASP A 21 -16.06 -2.66 12.36
CA ASP A 21 -16.77 -2.62 11.08
C ASP A 21 -15.81 -2.36 9.88
N ARG A 22 -16.15 -2.94 8.73
CA ARG A 22 -15.36 -2.86 7.50
C ARG A 22 -15.22 -1.42 7.00
N ALA A 23 -16.27 -0.60 7.07
CA ALA A 23 -16.19 0.79 6.59
C ALA A 23 -15.30 1.64 7.52
N ALA A 24 -15.36 1.39 8.83
CA ALA A 24 -14.47 2.01 9.82
C ALA A 24 -13.00 1.63 9.58
N LEU A 25 -12.71 0.34 9.34
CA LEU A 25 -11.36 -0.12 9.01
C LEU A 25 -10.82 0.58 7.75
N HIS A 26 -11.58 0.56 6.65
CA HIS A 26 -11.12 1.15 5.39
C HIS A 26 -10.90 2.66 5.50
N SER A 27 -11.74 3.35 6.28
CA SER A 27 -11.55 4.78 6.57
C SER A 27 -10.29 5.05 7.39
N GLN A 28 -10.03 4.25 8.44
CA GLN A 28 -8.81 4.37 9.24
C GLN A 28 -7.55 4.02 8.43
N LEU A 29 -7.60 2.94 7.65
CA LEU A 29 -6.48 2.47 6.83
C LEU A 29 -6.11 3.51 5.78
N ALA A 30 -7.10 4.08 5.07
CA ALA A 30 -6.86 5.14 4.08
C ALA A 30 -6.31 6.43 4.70
N ALA A 31 -6.71 6.76 5.94
CA ALA A 31 -6.21 7.94 6.64
C ALA A 31 -4.81 7.74 7.24
N ALA A 32 -4.51 6.54 7.74
CA ALA A 32 -3.30 6.25 8.49
C ALA A 32 -2.14 5.75 7.61
N ILE A 33 -2.45 5.06 6.51
CA ILE A 33 -1.44 4.41 5.66
C ILE A 33 -1.65 4.85 4.21
N GLN A 34 -0.69 5.62 3.69
CA GLN A 34 -0.73 6.14 2.33
C GLN A 34 0.14 5.32 1.38
N VAL A 35 1.25 4.76 1.87
CA VAL A 35 2.26 4.05 1.06
C VAL A 35 2.63 2.73 1.75
N VAL A 36 2.71 1.65 0.98
CA VAL A 36 3.25 0.36 1.39
C VAL A 36 4.55 0.10 0.64
N LEU A 37 5.60 -0.23 1.40
CA LEU A 37 6.90 -0.64 0.91
C LEU A 37 7.04 -2.14 1.10
N HIS A 38 7.13 -2.88 0.00
CA HIS A 38 7.40 -4.31 0.04
C HIS A 38 8.88 -4.58 -0.11
N VAL A 39 9.43 -5.30 0.88
CA VAL A 39 10.84 -5.67 0.94
C VAL A 39 10.93 -7.19 0.82
N ALA A 40 11.70 -7.64 -0.17
CA ALA A 40 11.98 -9.06 -0.39
C ALA A 40 13.48 -9.33 -0.22
N ARG A 41 13.83 -10.61 -0.08
CA ARG A 41 15.24 -11.03 -0.18
C ARG A 41 15.57 -11.28 -1.64
N ASP A 42 16.68 -10.73 -2.10
CA ASP A 42 17.21 -11.03 -3.43
C ASP A 42 17.90 -12.41 -3.46
N ARG A 43 18.41 -12.80 -4.64
CA ARG A 43 19.12 -14.07 -4.82
C ARG A 43 20.42 -14.17 -3.98
N ALA A 44 20.96 -13.04 -3.54
CA ALA A 44 22.11 -12.98 -2.65
C ALA A 44 21.71 -12.99 -1.16
N GLY A 45 20.42 -13.13 -0.85
CA GLY A 45 19.88 -13.17 0.52
C GLY A 45 19.71 -11.80 1.17
N GLN A 46 20.00 -10.72 0.46
CA GLN A 46 19.96 -9.36 0.99
C GLN A 46 18.54 -8.79 0.91
N ARG A 47 18.11 -8.07 1.96
CA ARG A 47 16.81 -7.39 1.96
C ARG A 47 16.87 -6.17 1.06
N ARG A 48 16.01 -6.13 0.05
CA ARG A 48 15.90 -5.01 -0.90
C ARG A 48 14.43 -4.67 -1.12
N LEU A 49 14.17 -3.39 -1.39
CA LEU A 49 12.85 -2.93 -1.79
C LEU A 49 12.49 -3.58 -3.13
N SER A 50 11.41 -4.36 -3.15
CA SER A 50 10.93 -5.05 -4.35
C SER A 50 9.76 -4.33 -4.99
N GLU A 51 8.90 -3.66 -4.20
CA GLU A 51 7.74 -2.94 -4.70
C GLU A 51 7.34 -1.75 -3.80
N ILE A 52 6.80 -0.71 -4.42
CA ILE A 52 6.12 0.41 -3.76
C ILE A 52 4.68 0.46 -4.28
N GLY A 53 3.72 0.42 -3.36
CA GLY A 53 2.31 0.59 -3.66
C GLY A 53 1.70 1.77 -2.89
N LEU A 54 0.84 2.53 -3.54
CA LEU A 54 0.05 3.59 -2.91
C LEU A 54 -1.31 3.02 -2.51
N LEU A 55 -1.77 3.31 -1.28
CA LEU A 55 -3.12 2.98 -0.86
C LEU A 55 -4.05 4.10 -1.33
N GLN A 56 -5.01 3.75 -2.17
CA GLN A 56 -6.07 4.66 -2.62
C GLN A 56 -7.43 4.08 -2.28
N ARG A 57 -8.32 4.97 -1.87
CA ARG A 57 -9.74 4.65 -1.74
C ARG A 57 -10.38 4.75 -3.12
N ALA A 58 -10.94 3.64 -3.59
CA ALA A 58 -11.72 3.61 -4.83
C ALA A 58 -13.15 4.13 -4.59
N ASP A 59 -13.87 4.40 -5.68
CA ASP A 59 -15.24 4.94 -5.64
C ASP A 59 -16.24 4.01 -4.95
N ASP A 60 -15.94 2.71 -4.90
CA ASP A 60 -16.71 1.70 -4.15
C ASP A 60 -16.45 1.72 -2.63
N GLY A 61 -15.65 2.69 -2.16
CA GLY A 61 -15.28 2.86 -0.76
C GLY A 61 -14.19 1.92 -0.27
N ARG A 62 -13.69 0.99 -1.10
CA ARG A 62 -12.65 0.03 -0.73
C ARG A 62 -11.25 0.61 -0.96
N VAL A 63 -10.31 0.22 -0.12
CA VAL A 63 -8.89 0.52 -0.30
C VAL A 63 -8.27 -0.49 -1.26
N ARG A 64 -7.59 0.03 -2.29
CA ARG A 64 -6.80 -0.74 -3.26
C ARG A 64 -5.35 -0.27 -3.20
N VAL A 65 -4.45 -1.17 -3.60
CA VAL A 65 -3.04 -0.84 -3.76
C VAL A 65 -2.77 -0.56 -5.24
N LEU A 66 -2.37 0.68 -5.54
CA LEU A 66 -1.95 1.12 -6.85
C LEU A 66 -0.44 0.93 -6.98
N PRO A 67 0.07 0.13 -7.93
CA PRO A 67 1.51 -0.09 -8.08
C PRO A 67 2.20 1.18 -8.57
N CYS A 68 3.14 1.69 -7.77
CA CYS A 68 3.92 2.88 -8.10
C CYS A 68 5.28 2.54 -8.68
N TRP A 69 5.90 1.46 -8.19
CA TRP A 69 7.21 1.02 -8.65
C TRP A 69 7.43 -0.46 -8.31
N HIS A 70 8.09 -1.19 -9.20
CA HIS A 70 8.57 -2.55 -8.97
C HIS A 70 10.02 -2.68 -9.43
N HIS A 71 10.84 -3.44 -8.71
CA HIS A 71 12.28 -3.52 -8.99
C HIS A 71 12.62 -4.08 -10.38
N ASP A 72 11.82 -5.01 -10.91
CA ASP A 72 12.01 -5.58 -12.24
C ASP A 72 11.35 -4.77 -13.37
N LEU A 73 10.28 -4.03 -13.06
CA LEU A 73 9.42 -3.40 -14.08
C LEU A 73 9.57 -1.87 -14.11
N GLY A 74 10.20 -1.28 -13.09
CA GLY A 74 10.31 0.16 -12.93
C GLY A 74 9.01 0.80 -12.43
N PHE A 75 8.78 2.05 -12.82
CA PHE A 75 7.63 2.84 -12.36
C PHE A 75 6.31 2.38 -13.01
N GLY A 76 5.26 2.25 -12.19
CA GLY A 76 3.91 1.90 -12.60
C GLY A 76 2.97 3.11 -12.69
N CYS A 77 1.68 2.85 -12.93
CA CYS A 77 0.67 3.90 -13.09
C CYS A 77 0.49 4.81 -11.87
N GLY A 78 0.82 4.33 -10.66
CA GLY A 78 0.76 5.14 -9.44
C GLY A 78 1.99 6.02 -9.18
N ALA A 79 2.95 6.09 -10.10
CA ALA A 79 4.21 6.80 -9.87
C ALA A 79 4.04 8.31 -9.69
N ASP A 80 3.15 8.94 -10.46
CA ASP A 80 2.92 10.38 -10.37
C ASP A 80 2.17 10.77 -9.10
N ASP A 81 1.18 9.97 -8.69
CA ASP A 81 0.48 10.15 -7.42
C ASP A 81 1.43 10.02 -6.22
N LEU A 82 2.35 9.05 -6.25
CA LEU A 82 3.39 8.90 -5.24
C LEU A 82 4.30 10.13 -5.17
N ARG A 83 4.74 10.65 -6.33
CA ARG A 83 5.58 11.86 -6.39
C ARG A 83 4.83 13.08 -5.84
N ALA A 84 3.57 13.25 -6.18
CA ALA A 84 2.73 14.33 -5.67
C ALA A 84 2.59 14.24 -4.14
N LEU A 85 2.34 13.04 -3.61
CA LEU A 85 2.25 12.79 -2.17
C LEU A 85 3.54 13.16 -1.45
N VAL A 86 4.70 12.69 -1.94
CA VAL A 86 6.00 13.00 -1.34
C VAL A 86 6.24 14.51 -1.34
N ARG A 87 5.96 15.20 -2.44
CA ARG A 87 6.10 16.67 -2.54
C ARG A 87 5.21 17.41 -1.55
N ALA A 88 3.96 16.99 -1.39
CA ALA A 88 3.04 17.60 -0.44
C ALA A 88 3.55 17.46 1.00
N ARG A 89 4.11 16.29 1.36
CA ARG A 89 4.65 16.04 2.71
C ARG A 89 6.00 16.69 2.98
N SER A 90 6.79 16.94 1.94
CA SER A 90 8.10 17.61 2.07
C SER A 90 7.99 19.11 2.37
N ARG A 91 6.79 19.68 2.23
CA ARG A 91 6.50 21.12 2.44
C ARG A 91 5.82 21.40 3.78
N SER A 92 5.55 20.36 4.59
CA SER A 92 4.97 20.44 5.93
C SER A 92 6.04 20.28 6.99
#